data_AF-A0AAW9IAI7-F1
#
_entry.id   AF-A0AAW9IAI7-F1
#
_cell.length_a   1.000
_cell.length_b   1.000
_cell.length_c   1.000
_cell.angle_alpha   90.00
_cell.angle_beta   90.00
_cell.angle_gamma   90.00
#
_symmetry.space_group_name_H-M   'P 1'
#
loop_
_entity.id
_entity.type
_entity.pdbx_description
1 polymer ?
#
loop_
_entity_poly.entity_id
_entity_poly.type
_entity_poly.pdbx_seq_one_letter_code
_entity_poly.pdbx_strand_id
1 'polypeptide(L)'
;ESGAFGENLIVEGYDLKNIPVETVFKCNDVVLEITQIGKQCHNGCEIFKKMGDCIMPREGIFARVLHGGTIKPGDEIVIKGE
;
A
#
# COMPACT_ATOMS: atom_id res chain seq x y z
N GLU A 1 -10.52 -5.81 9.81
CA GLU A 1 -11.22 -4.52 9.59
C GLU A 1 -10.31 -3.61 8.77
N SER A 2 -10.88 -2.71 7.98
CA SER A 2 -10.12 -1.69 7.25
C SER A 2 -9.28 -0.86 8.21
N GLY A 3 -7.97 -0.77 7.96
CA GLY A 3 -7.04 0.01 8.78
C GLY A 3 -6.52 -0.73 10.01
N ALA A 4 -6.83 -2.03 10.17
CA ALA A 4 -6.38 -2.82 11.32
C ALA A 4 -4.85 -2.99 11.38
N PHE A 5 -4.13 -2.74 10.29
CA PHE A 5 -2.69 -2.90 10.19
C PHE A 5 -1.94 -1.57 9.99
N GLY A 6 -2.64 -0.44 10.10
CA GLY A 6 -2.06 0.91 9.98
C GLY A 6 -1.93 1.39 8.53
N GLU A 7 -2.73 0.85 7.62
CA GLU A 7 -2.78 1.26 6.23
C GLU A 7 -3.22 2.72 6.11
N ASN A 8 -2.50 3.51 5.31
CA ASN A 8 -2.92 4.87 4.98
C ASN A 8 -4.02 4.87 3.92
N LEU A 9 -3.91 3.96 2.95
CA LEU A 9 -4.85 3.79 1.84
C LEU A 9 -5.20 2.31 1.72
N ILE A 10 -6.48 2.05 1.48
CA ILE A 10 -6.99 0.72 1.19
C ILE A 10 -7.53 0.78 -0.24
N VAL A 11 -6.99 -0.10 -1.07
CA VAL A 11 -7.28 -0.17 -2.50
C VAL A 11 -7.73 -1.58 -2.82
N GLU A 12 -8.77 -1.69 -3.62
CA GLU A 12 -9.31 -2.95 -4.14
C GLU A 12 -9.16 -3.02 -5.66
N GLY A 13 -9.36 -4.21 -6.25
CA GLY A 13 -9.28 -4.41 -7.70
C GLY A 13 -7.89 -4.74 -8.25
N TYR A 14 -6.85 -4.68 -7.42
CA TYR A 14 -5.47 -5.01 -7.79
C TYR A 14 -4.89 -6.11 -6.92
N ASP A 15 -4.12 -7.04 -7.52
CA ASP A 15 -3.26 -7.96 -6.77
C ASP A 15 -1.96 -7.25 -6.39
N LEU A 16 -2.10 -6.31 -5.46
CA LEU A 16 -1.10 -5.36 -5.03
C LEU A 16 0.26 -6.05 -4.75
N LYS A 17 0.29 -7.16 -4.03
CA LYS A 17 1.53 -7.86 -3.64
C LYS A 17 2.35 -8.41 -4.82
N ASN A 18 1.73 -8.57 -5.98
CA ASN A 18 2.36 -9.09 -7.18
C ASN A 18 2.63 -7.99 -8.23
N ILE A 19 2.31 -6.73 -7.91
CA ILE A 19 2.61 -5.61 -8.78
C ILE A 19 4.11 -5.29 -8.74
N PRO A 20 4.76 -5.04 -9.89
CA PRO A 20 6.17 -4.66 -9.92
C PRO A 20 6.46 -3.43 -9.07
N VAL A 21 7.62 -3.43 -8.41
CA VAL A 21 8.22 -2.17 -7.93
C VAL A 21 8.42 -1.24 -9.14
N GLU A 22 8.31 0.06 -8.92
CA GLU A 22 8.28 1.12 -9.94
C GLU A 22 6.94 1.27 -10.69
N THR A 23 5.94 0.42 -10.43
CA THR A 23 4.58 0.68 -10.92
C THR A 23 4.07 2.01 -10.37
N VAL A 24 3.55 2.86 -11.26
CA VAL A 24 3.01 4.17 -10.91
C VAL A 24 1.50 4.12 -10.92
N PHE A 25 0.87 4.45 -9.80
CA PHE A 25 -0.55 4.68 -9.69
C PHE A 25 -0.88 6.16 -9.77
N LYS A 26 -2.05 6.47 -10.32
CA LYS A 26 -2.66 7.79 -10.34
C LYS A 26 -4.06 7.74 -9.74
N CYS A 27 -4.36 8.67 -8.85
CA CYS A 27 -5.69 8.90 -8.30
C CYS A 27 -5.90 10.42 -8.26
N ASN A 28 -6.82 10.94 -9.08
CA ASN A 28 -6.94 12.38 -9.35
C ASN A 28 -5.58 12.99 -9.73
N ASP A 29 -5.11 14.00 -8.99
CA ASP A 29 -3.80 14.63 -9.15
C ASP A 29 -2.67 13.86 -8.45
N VAL A 30 -3.00 13.00 -7.47
CA VAL A 30 -2.00 12.26 -6.70
C VAL A 30 -1.36 11.19 -7.58
N VAL A 31 -0.03 11.15 -7.58
CA VAL A 31 0.78 10.15 -8.28
C VAL A 31 1.67 9.43 -7.27
N LEU A 32 1.52 8.11 -7.18
CA LEU A 32 2.22 7.24 -6.25
C LEU A 32 3.03 6.20 -7.01
N GLU A 33 4.29 6.02 -6.68
CA GLU A 33 5.14 4.98 -7.26
C GLU A 33 5.43 3.92 -6.22
N ILE A 34 5.17 2.65 -6.53
CA ILE A 34 5.48 1.53 -5.65
C ILE A 34 6.99 1.42 -5.50
N THR A 35 7.49 1.44 -4.26
CA THR A 35 8.92 1.33 -3.96
C THR A 35 9.28 0.04 -3.26
N GLN A 36 8.33 -0.62 -2.61
CA GLN A 36 8.61 -1.82 -1.83
C GLN A 36 7.35 -2.67 -1.63
N ILE A 37 7.52 -3.99 -1.76
CA ILE A 37 6.53 -4.99 -1.37
C ILE A 37 7.00 -5.63 -0.06
N GLY A 38 6.10 -5.67 0.91
CA GLY A 38 6.37 -6.12 2.26
C GLY A 38 7.34 -5.21 3.01
N LYS A 39 7.48 -5.41 4.32
CA LYS A 39 8.57 -4.82 5.11
C LYS A 39 9.06 -5.83 6.13
N GLN A 40 10.38 -6.00 6.22
CA GLN A 40 10.97 -6.86 7.23
C GLN A 40 10.51 -6.42 8.62
N CYS A 41 9.98 -7.37 9.40
CA CYS A 41 9.58 -7.13 10.77
C CYS A 41 10.80 -7.38 11.66
N HIS A 42 11.34 -6.31 12.26
CA HIS A 42 12.64 -6.41 12.94
C HIS A 42 12.54 -6.82 14.41
N ASN A 43 11.42 -6.55 15.11
CA ASN A 43 11.25 -6.86 16.53
C ASN A 43 9.77 -6.89 16.89
N GLY A 44 9.16 -8.09 16.97
CA GLY A 44 7.82 -8.35 17.51
C GLY A 44 6.85 -7.16 17.44
N CYS A 45 6.40 -6.78 16.24
CA CYS A 45 5.46 -5.66 16.10
C CYS A 45 4.14 -5.95 16.83
N GLU A 46 3.35 -4.92 17.09
CA GLU A 46 2.07 -5.07 17.78
C GLU A 46 1.11 -6.05 17.06
N ILE A 47 1.20 -6.16 15.73
CA ILE A 47 0.47 -7.15 14.95
C ILE A 47 0.94 -8.56 15.33
N PHE A 48 2.25 -8.82 15.31
CA PHE A 48 2.82 -10.12 15.68
C PHE A 48 2.51 -10.49 17.14
N LYS A 49 2.60 -9.55 18.08
CA LYS A 49 2.29 -9.79 19.49
C LYS A 49 0.83 -10.18 19.71
N LYS A 50 -0.09 -9.57 18.95
CA LYS A 50 -1.53 -9.85 19.06
C LYS A 50 -1.95 -11.11 18.33
N MET A 51 -1.41 -11.34 17.13
CA MET A 51 -1.90 -12.37 16.21
C MET A 51 -0.97 -13.60 16.14
N GLY A 52 0.24 -13.53 16.68
CA GLY A 52 1.27 -14.57 16.56
C GLY A 52 1.93 -14.65 15.17
N ASP A 53 1.45 -13.85 14.21
CA ASP A 53 1.95 -13.79 12.84
C ASP A 53 1.92 -12.34 12.32
N CYS A 54 2.94 -11.96 11.56
CA CYS A 54 3.07 -10.63 11.00
C CYS A 54 2.71 -10.67 9.52
N ILE A 55 1.69 -9.91 9.13
CA ILE A 55 1.26 -9.79 7.73
C ILE A 55 2.15 -8.83 6.93
N MET A 56 2.81 -7.88 7.61
CA MET A 56 3.62 -6.81 6.99
C MET A 56 4.73 -7.28 6.05
N PRO A 57 5.47 -8.38 6.31
CA PRO A 57 6.46 -8.87 5.36
C PRO A 57 5.88 -9.36 4.03
N ARG A 58 4.57 -9.62 3.95
CA ARG A 58 3.92 -10.27 2.81
C ARG A 58 2.97 -9.36 2.04
N GLU A 59 2.16 -8.59 2.74
CA GLU A 59 0.99 -7.92 2.11
C GLU A 59 1.09 -6.39 2.08
N GLY A 60 1.93 -5.78 2.93
CA GLY A 60 2.04 -4.32 2.99
C GLY A 60 2.79 -3.77 1.79
N ILE A 61 2.30 -2.67 1.20
CA ILE A 61 2.98 -2.00 0.08
C ILE A 61 3.31 -0.58 0.45
N PHE A 62 4.50 -0.16 0.02
CA PHE A 62 4.98 1.18 0.25
C PHE A 62 5.16 1.87 -1.09
N ALA A 63 4.74 3.13 -1.12
CA ALA A 63 4.85 3.98 -2.27
C ALA A 63 5.50 5.30 -1.90
N ARG A 64 6.19 5.89 -2.88
CA ARG A 64 6.67 7.27 -2.84
C ARG A 64 5.67 8.17 -3.54
N VAL A 65 5.38 9.32 -2.94
CA VAL A 65 4.57 10.37 -3.57
C VAL A 65 5.43 11.10 -4.60
N LEU A 66 5.11 10.93 -5.89
CA LEU A 66 5.74 11.67 -6.99
C LEU A 66 5.06 13.01 -7.22
N HIS A 67 3.73 13.06 -7.04
CA HIS A 67 2.94 14.29 -7.07
C HIS A 67 1.88 14.25 -5.96
N GLY A 68 1.86 15.28 -5.12
CA GLY A 68 0.90 15.41 -4.02
C GLY A 68 -0.45 15.96 -4.49
N GLY A 69 -1.46 15.85 -3.64
CA GLY A 69 -2.83 16.26 -3.98
C GLY A 69 -3.81 15.82 -2.91
N THR A 70 -5.11 15.84 -3.25
CA THR A 70 -6.19 15.39 -2.35
C THR A 70 -6.91 14.20 -2.96
N ILE A 71 -7.15 13.19 -2.13
CA ILE A 71 -7.95 12.00 -2.44
C ILE A 71 -8.95 11.79 -1.31
N LYS A 72 -10.06 11.13 -1.62
CA LYS A 72 -11.11 10.75 -0.66
C LYS A 72 -11.56 9.30 -0.91
N PRO A 73 -12.19 8.65 0.09
CA PRO A 73 -12.80 7.34 -0.12
C PRO A 73 -13.75 7.33 -1.32
N GLY A 74 -13.65 6.30 -2.15
CA GLY A 74 -14.43 6.15 -3.38
C GLY A 74 -13.80 6.77 -4.63
N ASP A 75 -12.68 7.48 -4.52
CA ASP A 75 -11.93 7.91 -5.70
C ASP A 75 -11.27 6.70 -6.39
N GLU A 76 -11.30 6.70 -7.72
CA GLU A 76 -10.68 5.67 -8.53
C GLU A 76 -9.16 5.85 -8.58
N ILE A 77 -8.44 4.73 -8.50
CA ILE A 77 -6.99 4.65 -8.64
C ILE A 77 -6.66 3.72 -9.80
N VAL A 78 -5.78 4.16 -10.71
CA VAL A 78 -5.42 3.42 -11.91
C VAL A 78 -3.91 3.34 -12.08
N ILE A 79 -3.42 2.29 -12.73
CA ILE A 79 -2.02 2.20 -13.13
C ILE A 79 -1.77 3.18 -14.27
N LYS A 80 -0.82 4.08 -14.09
CA LYS A 80 -0.46 5.10 -15.08
C LYS A 80 0.29 4.43 -16.23
N GLY A 81 -0.32 4.42 -17.42
CA GLY A 81 0.26 3.84 -18.63
C GLY A 81 -0.49 2.63 -19.18
N GLU A 82 -1.54 2.18 -18.48
CA GLU A 82 -2.62 1.35 -19.07
C GLU A 82 -3.70 2.22 -19.74
#